data_AF-A0A7K1IYM8-F1
#
_entry.id   AF-A0A7K1IYM8-F1
#
_cell.length_a   1.000
_cell.length_b   1.000
_cell.length_c   1.000
_cell.angle_alpha   90.00
_cell.angle_beta   90.00
_cell.angle_gamma   90.00
#
_symmetry.space_group_name_H-M   'P 1'
#
loop_
_entity.id
_entity.type
_entity.pdbx_description
1 polymer ?
#
loop_
_entity_poly.entity_id
_entity_poly.type
_entity_poly.pdbx_seq_one_letter_code
_entity_poly.pdbx_strand_id
1 'polypeptide(L)'
;MNVRTISDGARAMEVVAILVKRSMIRVRRMPSAFIPSLIMPVFQLIAFSGAFGFAVTSLGIKNALDWYVPLNAMQGASFGALGVSFGLINDMQTGFFDRILMAPAQRWVTVISSLVAAVVRCFVPITFVVIVGYIGGMNTPGGPMAIVCVAIASVAIAVVAAGFALGLTFRMRNLGAATLT
;
A
#
# COMPACT_ATOMS: atom_id res chain seq x y z
N MET A 1 33.60 -15.66 4.01
CA MET A 1 32.30 -14.98 4.18
C MET A 1 32.47 -13.99 5.33
N ASN A 2 32.42 -12.68 5.06
CA ASN A 2 33.10 -11.66 5.87
C ASN A 2 32.20 -11.13 7.02
N VAL A 3 32.73 -11.05 8.25
CA VAL A 3 31.96 -10.64 9.44
C VAL A 3 31.42 -9.19 9.32
N ARG A 4 32.09 -8.33 8.55
CA ARG A 4 31.65 -6.94 8.25
C ARG A 4 30.30 -6.88 7.52
N THR A 5 30.05 -7.76 6.55
CA THR A 5 28.78 -7.76 5.80
C THR A 5 27.58 -8.18 6.66
N ILE A 6 27.80 -8.97 7.72
CA ILE A 6 26.74 -9.39 8.64
C ILE A 6 26.38 -8.26 9.61
N SER A 7 27.38 -7.52 10.12
CA SER A 7 27.13 -6.33 10.96
C SER A 7 26.47 -5.19 10.19
N ASP A 8 26.83 -5.03 8.92
CA ASP A 8 26.22 -4.02 8.03
C ASP A 8 24.78 -4.39 7.68
N GLY A 9 24.49 -5.69 7.47
CA GLY A 9 23.13 -6.19 7.25
C GLY A 9 22.21 -6.00 8.45
N ALA A 10 22.71 -6.27 9.67
CA ALA A 10 21.95 -6.02 10.91
C ALA A 10 21.63 -4.53 11.09
N ARG A 11 22.60 -3.64 10.85
CA ARG A 11 22.38 -2.18 10.85
C ARG A 11 21.41 -1.72 9.76
N ALA A 12 21.47 -2.32 8.58
CA ALA A 12 20.54 -2.00 7.50
C ALA A 12 19.09 -2.33 7.86
N MET A 13 18.83 -3.47 8.49
CA MET A 13 17.49 -3.86 8.95
C MET A 13 16.95 -2.93 10.04
N GLU A 14 17.80 -2.48 10.96
CA GLU A 14 17.43 -1.46 11.96
C GLU A 14 17.05 -0.14 11.30
N VAL A 15 17.84 0.32 10.32
CA VAL A 15 17.53 1.54 9.56
C VAL A 15 16.21 1.40 8.80
N VAL A 16 15.96 0.24 8.17
CA VAL A 16 14.67 -0.05 7.53
C VAL A 16 13.53 0.08 8.54
N ALA A 17 13.64 -0.57 9.70
CA ALA A 17 12.59 -0.53 10.72
C ALA A 17 12.32 0.89 11.24
N ILE A 18 13.36 1.69 11.46
CA ILE A 18 13.25 3.09 11.88
C ILE A 18 12.55 3.94 10.81
N LEU A 19 12.95 3.78 9.54
CA LEU A 19 12.34 4.50 8.42
C LEU A 19 10.88 4.11 8.20
N VAL A 20 10.54 2.82 8.32
CA VAL A 20 9.16 2.32 8.28
C VAL A 20 8.34 2.91 9.42
N LYS A 21 8.86 2.88 10.66
CA LYS A 21 8.19 3.48 11.82
C LYS A 21 7.94 4.97 11.62
N ARG A 22 8.93 5.71 11.10
CA ARG A 22 8.80 7.13 10.75
C ARG A 22 7.69 7.34 9.71
N SER A 23 7.65 6.51 8.67
CA SER A 23 6.61 6.56 7.63
C SER A 23 5.22 6.35 8.23
N MET A 24 5.06 5.34 9.10
CA MET A 24 3.78 5.07 9.78
C MET A 24 3.33 6.20 10.71
N ILE A 25 4.25 6.84 11.44
CA ILE A 25 3.94 8.00 12.28
C ILE A 25 3.45 9.17 11.41
N ARG A 26 4.05 9.38 10.23
CA ARG A 26 3.63 10.43 9.30
C ARG A 26 2.20 10.20 8.80
N VAL A 27 1.83 8.96 8.49
CA VAL A 27 0.45 8.61 8.09
C VAL A 27 -0.54 9.01 9.18
N ARG A 28 -0.23 8.72 10.45
CA ARG A 28 -1.07 9.10 11.58
C ARG A 28 -1.20 10.62 11.76
N ARG A 29 -0.18 11.40 11.35
CA ARG A 29 -0.19 12.87 11.41
C ARG A 29 -0.88 13.54 10.22
N MET A 30 -1.24 12.78 9.18
CA MET A 30 -1.91 13.28 7.97
C MET A 30 -3.29 12.62 7.79
N PRO A 31 -4.25 12.87 8.70
CA PRO A 31 -5.57 12.25 8.64
C PRO A 31 -6.31 12.58 7.34
N SER A 32 -6.11 13.78 6.78
CA SER A 32 -6.75 14.23 5.54
C SER A 32 -6.44 13.36 4.32
N ALA A 33 -5.24 12.77 4.25
CA ALA A 33 -4.86 11.86 3.16
C ALA A 33 -5.23 10.40 3.46
N PHE A 34 -5.37 10.04 4.73
CA PHE A 34 -5.64 8.68 5.15
C PHE A 34 -7.14 8.34 5.13
N ILE A 35 -7.99 9.26 5.58
CA ILE A 35 -9.44 9.05 5.65
C ILE A 35 -10.05 8.72 4.28
N PRO A 36 -9.79 9.48 3.19
CA PRO A 36 -10.36 9.16 1.88
C PRO A 36 -9.88 7.81 1.35
N SER A 37 -8.63 7.42 1.64
CA SER A 37 -8.08 6.13 1.20
C SER A 37 -8.78 4.91 1.81
N LEU A 38 -9.46 5.10 2.96
CA LEU A 38 -10.27 4.08 3.62
C LEU A 38 -11.75 4.18 3.25
N ILE A 39 -12.29 5.41 3.19
CA ILE A 39 -13.71 5.64 2.91
C ILE A 39 -14.04 5.30 1.47
N MET A 40 -13.19 5.67 0.50
CA MET A 40 -13.50 5.47 -0.92
C MET A 40 -13.73 4.00 -1.29
N PRO A 41 -12.87 3.03 -0.91
CA PRO A 41 -13.13 1.61 -1.19
C PRO A 41 -14.40 1.08 -0.53
N VAL A 42 -14.74 1.55 0.67
CA VAL A 42 -15.94 1.12 1.38
C VAL A 42 -17.20 1.72 0.75
N PHE A 43 -17.16 3.00 0.42
CA PHE A 43 -18.24 3.65 -0.30
C PHE A 43 -18.49 2.96 -1.64
N GLN A 44 -17.42 2.69 -2.38
CA GLN A 44 -17.47 1.99 -3.66
C GLN A 44 -18.03 0.57 -3.50
N LEU A 45 -17.62 -0.17 -2.47
CA LEU A 45 -18.18 -1.47 -2.13
C LEU A 45 -19.69 -1.40 -1.99
N ILE A 46 -20.19 -0.51 -1.13
CA ILE A 46 -21.63 -0.39 -0.83
C ILE A 46 -22.41 0.09 -2.06
N ALA A 47 -21.92 1.14 -2.72
CA ALA A 47 -22.56 1.72 -3.89
C ALA A 47 -22.66 0.71 -5.03
N PHE A 48 -21.58 -0.04 -5.31
CA PHE A 48 -21.55 -0.97 -6.43
C PHE A 48 -22.25 -2.29 -6.10
N SER A 49 -22.15 -2.80 -4.88
CA SER A 49 -22.90 -4.00 -4.50
C SER A 49 -24.41 -3.77 -4.56
N GLY A 50 -24.86 -2.56 -4.19
CA GLY A 50 -26.26 -2.15 -4.30
C GLY A 50 -26.69 -1.89 -5.74
N ALA A 51 -25.96 -1.04 -6.46
CA ALA A 51 -26.33 -0.62 -7.82
C ALA A 51 -26.23 -1.74 -8.86
N PHE A 52 -25.22 -2.61 -8.74
CA PHE A 52 -24.95 -3.68 -9.71
C PHE A 52 -25.27 -5.07 -9.17
N GLY A 53 -25.97 -5.17 -8.03
CA GLY A 53 -26.29 -6.47 -7.44
C GLY A 53 -27.04 -7.39 -8.40
N PHE A 54 -27.99 -6.86 -9.16
CA PHE A 54 -28.74 -7.60 -10.18
C PHE A 54 -27.82 -8.16 -11.30
N ALA A 55 -26.83 -7.38 -11.74
CA ALA A 55 -25.88 -7.79 -12.77
C ALA A 55 -24.95 -8.92 -12.29
N VAL A 56 -24.69 -9.00 -10.98
CA VAL A 56 -23.90 -10.08 -10.40
C VAL A 56 -24.73 -11.35 -10.24
N THR A 57 -26.01 -11.22 -9.87
CA THR A 57 -26.94 -12.36 -9.80
C THR A 57 -27.18 -13.00 -11.17
N SER A 58 -27.22 -12.21 -12.26
CA SER A 58 -27.34 -12.75 -13.62
C SER A 58 -26.11 -13.54 -14.08
N LEU A 59 -24.95 -13.32 -13.46
CA LEU A 59 -23.71 -14.09 -13.66
C LEU A 59 -23.65 -15.37 -12.81
N GLY A 60 -24.71 -15.69 -12.06
CA GLY A 60 -24.80 -16.89 -11.22
C GLY A 60 -24.20 -16.75 -9.82
N ILE A 61 -23.75 -15.56 -9.43
CA ILE A 61 -23.20 -15.28 -8.10
C ILE A 61 -24.36 -14.84 -7.18
N LYS A 62 -24.60 -15.61 -6.11
CA LYS A 62 -25.76 -15.41 -5.22
C LYS A 62 -25.71 -14.10 -4.42
N ASN A 63 -24.51 -13.59 -4.12
CA ASN A 63 -24.33 -12.38 -3.33
C ASN A 63 -23.32 -11.44 -4.01
N ALA A 64 -23.75 -10.23 -4.32
CA ALA A 64 -22.92 -9.21 -4.95
C ALA A 64 -21.69 -8.83 -4.10
N LEU A 65 -21.81 -8.91 -2.77
CA LEU A 65 -20.70 -8.60 -1.86
C LEU A 65 -19.53 -9.58 -2.03
N ASP A 66 -19.79 -10.85 -2.32
CA ASP A 66 -18.74 -11.84 -2.54
C ASP A 66 -17.86 -11.48 -3.76
N TRP A 67 -18.42 -10.75 -4.73
CA TRP A 67 -17.70 -10.26 -5.91
C TRP A 67 -16.96 -8.95 -5.64
N TYR A 68 -17.60 -8.00 -4.96
CA TYR A 68 -17.05 -6.66 -4.78
C TYR A 68 -16.08 -6.52 -3.61
N VAL A 69 -16.16 -7.35 -2.56
CA VAL A 69 -15.24 -7.26 -1.41
C VAL A 69 -13.78 -7.46 -1.82
N PRO A 70 -13.40 -8.52 -2.57
CA PRO A 70 -12.03 -8.69 -3.06
C PRO A 70 -11.55 -7.50 -3.88
N LEU A 71 -12.39 -7.01 -4.79
CA LEU A 71 -12.08 -5.89 -5.68
C LEU A 71 -11.77 -4.61 -4.90
N ASN A 72 -12.62 -4.28 -3.93
CA ASN A 72 -12.44 -3.08 -3.12
C ASN A 72 -11.30 -3.22 -2.09
N ALA A 73 -11.02 -4.44 -1.61
CA ALA A 73 -9.85 -4.70 -0.77
C ALA A 73 -8.54 -4.43 -1.54
N MET A 74 -8.45 -4.91 -2.78
CA MET A 74 -7.32 -4.65 -3.69
C MET A 74 -7.20 -3.16 -4.05
N GLN A 75 -8.33 -2.48 -4.28
CA GLN A 75 -8.36 -1.04 -4.51
C GLN A 75 -7.84 -0.26 -3.29
N GLY A 76 -8.33 -0.57 -2.09
CA GLY A 76 -7.87 0.07 -0.86
C GLY A 76 -6.39 -0.19 -0.58
N ALA A 77 -5.91 -1.39 -0.85
CA ALA A 77 -4.49 -1.73 -0.74
C ALA A 77 -3.63 -0.86 -1.68
N SER A 78 -4.12 -0.59 -2.89
CA SER A 78 -3.47 0.29 -3.88
C SER A 78 -3.39 1.73 -3.38
N PHE A 79 -4.46 2.27 -2.80
CA PHE A 79 -4.44 3.61 -2.20
C PHE A 79 -3.49 3.70 -0.99
N GLY A 80 -3.39 2.64 -0.20
CA GLY A 80 -2.40 2.51 0.86
C GLY A 80 -0.97 2.66 0.34
N ALA A 81 -0.65 1.95 -0.75
CA ALA A 81 0.66 2.02 -1.41
C ALA A 81 0.97 3.42 -1.97
N LEU A 82 0.03 4.04 -2.68
CA LEU A 82 0.18 5.39 -3.25
C LEU A 82 0.48 6.44 -2.18
N GLY A 83 -0.14 6.30 -1.00
CA GLY A 83 0.12 7.20 0.11
C GLY A 83 1.57 7.18 0.60
N VAL A 84 2.31 6.07 0.42
CA VAL A 84 3.74 6.00 0.76
C VAL A 84 4.58 6.74 -0.27
N SER A 85 4.22 6.63 -1.56
CA SER A 85 4.89 7.37 -2.64
C SER A 85 4.77 8.88 -2.49
N PHE A 86 3.60 9.39 -2.09
CA PHE A 86 3.45 10.82 -1.77
C PHE A 86 4.30 11.25 -0.58
N GLY A 87 4.45 10.39 0.43
CA GLY A 87 5.37 10.62 1.54
C GLY A 87 6.84 10.71 1.08
N LEU A 88 7.21 9.89 0.10
CA LEU A 88 8.55 9.89 -0.49
C LEU A 88 8.79 11.14 -1.35
N ILE A 89 7.82 11.55 -2.15
CA ILE A 89 7.89 12.79 -2.94
C ILE A 89 8.13 13.99 -2.00
N ASN A 90 7.42 14.07 -0.88
CA ASN A 90 7.65 15.10 0.13
C ASN A 90 9.06 15.01 0.76
N ASP A 91 9.56 13.80 1.01
CA ASP A 91 10.94 13.61 1.51
C ASP A 91 12.00 14.06 0.47
N MET A 92 11.68 13.97 -0.82
CA MET A 92 12.54 14.49 -1.89
C MET A 92 12.47 16.02 -1.98
N GLN A 93 11.28 16.60 -1.92
CA GLN A 93 11.09 18.06 -1.92
C GLN A 93 11.74 18.76 -0.72
N THR A 94 11.74 18.11 0.44
CA THR A 94 12.39 18.63 1.67
C THR A 94 13.90 18.39 1.73
N GLY A 95 14.49 17.71 0.73
CA GLY A 95 15.90 17.35 0.70
C GLY A 95 16.31 16.28 1.72
N PHE A 96 15.35 15.70 2.46
CA PHE A 96 15.62 14.62 3.41
C PHE A 96 16.15 13.36 2.70
N PHE A 97 15.62 13.08 1.50
CA PHE A 97 16.08 11.97 0.67
C PHE A 97 17.56 12.08 0.30
N ASP A 98 18.04 13.29 -0.02
CA ASP A 98 19.45 13.52 -0.37
C ASP A 98 20.38 13.35 0.82
N ARG A 99 19.92 13.73 2.03
CA ARG A 99 20.66 13.48 3.28
C ARG A 99 20.82 11.98 3.56
N ILE A 100 19.81 11.16 3.26
CA ILE A 100 19.92 9.69 3.37
C ILE A 100 20.94 9.15 2.37
N LEU A 101 20.99 9.70 1.15
CA LEU A 101 21.95 9.26 0.14
C LEU A 101 23.40 9.65 0.46
N MET A 102 23.61 10.70 1.25
CA MET A 102 24.94 11.12 1.74
C MET A 102 25.37 10.35 2.99
N ALA A 103 24.44 9.75 3.73
CA ALA A 103 24.75 8.89 4.86
C ALA A 103 25.41 7.58 4.39
N PRO A 104 26.21 6.90 5.23
CA PRO A 104 26.83 5.60 4.91
C PRO A 104 25.82 4.43 4.91
N ALA A 105 24.59 4.68 4.43
CA ALA A 105 23.53 3.69 4.29
C ALA A 105 23.50 3.16 2.84
N GLN A 106 23.24 1.87 2.67
CA GLN A 106 23.11 1.28 1.33
C GLN A 106 21.88 1.83 0.60
N ARG A 107 22.02 2.18 -0.67
CA ARG A 107 20.95 2.80 -1.49
C ARG A 107 19.66 1.95 -1.56
N TRP A 108 19.79 0.62 -1.47
CA TRP A 108 18.66 -0.32 -1.46
C TRP A 108 17.76 -0.19 -0.21
N VAL A 109 18.30 0.30 0.92
CA VAL A 109 17.57 0.46 2.18
C VAL A 109 16.40 1.44 2.03
N THR A 110 16.58 2.49 1.24
CA THR A 110 15.55 3.50 0.99
C THR A 110 14.38 2.94 0.18
N VAL A 111 14.67 2.08 -0.81
CA VAL A 111 13.64 1.43 -1.63
C VAL A 111 12.91 0.37 -0.82
N ILE A 112 13.65 -0.47 -0.09
CA ILE A 112 13.09 -1.55 0.73
C ILE A 112 12.22 -0.98 1.86
N SER A 113 12.68 0.04 2.57
CA SER A 113 11.89 0.67 3.64
C SER A 113 10.59 1.30 3.13
N SER A 114 10.61 1.87 1.93
CA SER A 114 9.39 2.40 1.30
C SER A 114 8.43 1.29 0.91
N LEU A 115 8.94 0.17 0.36
CA LEU A 115 8.12 -0.98 -0.01
C LEU A 115 7.49 -1.67 1.21
N VAL A 116 8.28 -1.88 2.27
CA VAL A 116 7.79 -2.45 3.53
C VAL A 116 6.74 -1.54 4.17
N ALA A 117 6.95 -0.22 4.15
CA ALA A 117 5.96 0.73 4.64
C ALA A 117 4.64 0.66 3.84
N ALA A 118 4.70 0.45 2.52
CA ALA A 118 3.51 0.30 1.67
C ALA A 118 2.72 -0.96 2.04
N VAL A 119 3.41 -2.08 2.26
CA VAL A 119 2.80 -3.35 2.69
C VAL A 119 2.16 -3.20 4.08
N VAL A 120 2.87 -2.61 5.04
CA VAL A 120 2.29 -2.39 6.39
C VAL A 120 1.04 -1.52 6.32
N ARG A 121 1.06 -0.49 5.46
CA ARG A 121 -0.06 0.44 5.31
C ARG A 121 -1.27 -0.19 4.62
N CYS A 122 -1.09 -1.14 3.71
CA CYS A 122 -2.20 -1.76 2.98
C CYS A 122 -3.05 -2.69 3.86
N PHE A 123 -2.52 -3.20 4.97
CA PHE A 123 -3.31 -4.02 5.90
C PHE A 123 -4.52 -3.30 6.50
N VAL A 124 -4.43 -1.99 6.72
CA VAL A 124 -5.53 -1.21 7.31
C VAL A 124 -6.76 -1.18 6.40
N PRO A 125 -6.67 -0.72 5.12
CA PRO A 125 -7.81 -0.75 4.21
C PRO A 125 -8.31 -2.17 3.94
N ILE A 126 -7.42 -3.16 3.80
CA ILE A 126 -7.83 -4.56 3.58
C ILE A 126 -8.71 -5.05 4.73
N THR A 127 -8.23 -4.90 5.97
CA THR A 127 -8.98 -5.35 7.16
C THR A 127 -10.31 -4.61 7.27
N PHE A 128 -10.31 -3.30 7.00
CA PHE A 128 -11.51 -2.48 7.10
C PHE A 128 -12.58 -2.89 6.07
N VAL A 129 -12.19 -3.07 4.79
CA VAL A 129 -13.11 -3.52 3.73
C VAL A 129 -13.66 -4.91 4.02
N VAL A 130 -12.82 -5.83 4.52
CA VAL A 130 -13.26 -7.18 4.90
C VAL A 130 -14.28 -7.14 6.04
N ILE A 131 -14.04 -6.33 7.08
CA ILE A 131 -15.00 -6.14 8.18
C ILE A 131 -16.33 -5.59 7.66
N VAL A 132 -16.31 -4.57 6.81
CA VAL A 132 -17.55 -4.02 6.23
C VAL A 132 -18.27 -5.06 5.36
N GLY A 133 -17.53 -5.85 4.58
CA GLY A 133 -18.09 -6.97 3.81
C GLY A 133 -18.81 -7.98 4.69
N TYR A 134 -18.21 -8.37 5.82
CA TYR A 134 -18.85 -9.27 6.80
C TYR A 134 -20.11 -8.66 7.41
N ILE A 135 -20.06 -7.39 7.83
CA ILE A 135 -21.23 -6.68 8.38
C ILE A 135 -22.34 -6.59 7.32
N GLY A 136 -21.98 -6.41 6.04
CA GLY A 136 -22.92 -6.40 4.92
C GLY A 136 -23.55 -7.75 4.59
N GLY A 137 -23.11 -8.85 5.22
CA GLY A 137 -23.66 -10.19 4.99
C GLY A 137 -22.97 -11.00 3.90
N MET A 138 -21.66 -10.81 3.68
CA MET A 138 -20.84 -11.63 2.78
C MET A 138 -20.89 -13.12 3.17
N ASN A 139 -21.22 -14.00 2.21
CA ASN A 139 -21.36 -15.44 2.47
C ASN A 139 -20.01 -16.17 2.51
N THR A 140 -18.96 -15.61 1.91
CA THR A 140 -17.62 -16.20 1.81
C THR A 140 -17.64 -17.66 1.30
N PRO A 141 -17.98 -17.91 0.03
CA PRO A 141 -18.16 -19.27 -0.51
C PRO A 141 -16.94 -20.20 -0.35
N GLY A 142 -15.72 -19.63 -0.35
CA GLY A 142 -14.47 -20.36 -0.16
C GLY A 142 -13.97 -20.44 1.29
N GLY A 143 -14.79 -20.06 2.27
CA GLY A 143 -14.44 -20.09 3.69
C GLY A 143 -13.23 -19.22 4.06
N PRO A 144 -12.52 -19.54 5.16
CA PRO A 144 -11.36 -18.77 5.62
C PRO A 144 -10.23 -18.64 4.59
N MET A 145 -10.10 -19.64 3.70
CA MET A 145 -9.08 -19.65 2.66
C MET A 145 -9.30 -18.52 1.64
N ALA A 146 -10.55 -18.16 1.35
CA ALA A 146 -10.86 -17.05 0.47
C ALA A 146 -10.32 -15.72 1.01
N ILE A 147 -10.42 -15.49 2.33
CA ILE A 147 -9.91 -14.29 2.99
C ILE A 147 -8.39 -14.21 2.85
N VAL A 148 -7.70 -15.33 3.06
CA VAL A 148 -6.24 -15.40 2.91
C VAL A 148 -5.83 -15.11 1.48
N CYS A 149 -6.51 -15.70 0.48
CA CYS A 149 -6.26 -15.40 -0.93
C CYS A 149 -6.48 -13.93 -1.26
N VAL A 150 -7.56 -13.32 -0.76
CA VAL A 150 -7.84 -11.88 -0.94
C VAL A 150 -6.74 -11.04 -0.28
N ALA A 151 -6.29 -11.39 0.92
CA ALA A 151 -5.21 -10.67 1.59
C ALA A 151 -3.90 -10.77 0.80
N ILE A 152 -3.52 -11.96 0.33
CA ILE A 152 -2.32 -12.16 -0.49
C ILE A 152 -2.42 -11.38 -1.81
N ALA A 153 -3.55 -11.46 -2.51
CA ALA A 153 -3.77 -10.72 -3.76
C ALA A 153 -3.70 -9.20 -3.54
N SER A 154 -4.32 -8.70 -2.46
CA SER A 154 -4.29 -7.28 -2.11
C SER A 154 -2.87 -6.81 -1.77
N VAL A 155 -2.10 -7.60 -1.04
CA VAL A 155 -0.70 -7.29 -0.74
C VAL A 155 0.14 -7.31 -2.01
N ALA A 156 -0.05 -8.30 -2.88
CA ALA A 156 0.66 -8.38 -4.16
C ALA A 156 0.40 -7.14 -5.02
N ILE A 157 -0.87 -6.70 -5.10
CA ILE A 157 -1.23 -5.47 -5.80
C ILE A 157 -0.61 -4.25 -5.13
N ALA A 158 -0.59 -4.17 -3.80
CA ALA A 158 0.06 -3.07 -3.09
C ALA A 158 1.56 -2.99 -3.41
N VAL A 159 2.24 -4.14 -3.49
CA VAL A 159 3.67 -4.22 -3.85
C VAL A 159 3.90 -3.76 -5.29
N VAL A 160 3.06 -4.21 -6.24
CA VAL A 160 3.15 -3.78 -7.65
C VAL A 160 2.87 -2.28 -7.78
N ALA A 161 1.81 -1.78 -7.14
CA ALA A 161 1.44 -0.37 -7.16
C ALA A 161 2.54 0.50 -6.53
N ALA A 162 3.09 0.07 -5.38
CA ALA A 162 4.21 0.76 -4.73
C ALA A 162 5.45 0.76 -5.63
N GLY A 163 5.83 -0.38 -6.19
CA GLY A 163 6.97 -0.49 -7.11
C GLY A 163 6.82 0.43 -8.32
N PHE A 164 5.63 0.45 -8.93
CA PHE A 164 5.31 1.33 -10.05
C PHE A 164 5.39 2.81 -9.66
N ALA A 165 4.74 3.21 -8.56
CA ALA A 165 4.71 4.59 -8.10
C ALA A 165 6.10 5.09 -7.64
N LEU A 166 6.90 4.25 -7.00
CA LEU A 166 8.29 4.54 -6.66
C LEU A 166 9.13 4.70 -7.93
N GLY A 167 8.95 3.82 -8.92
CA GLY A 167 9.60 3.92 -10.23
C GLY A 167 9.29 5.24 -10.94
N LEU A 168 8.03 5.65 -10.96
CA LEU A 168 7.62 6.96 -11.48
C LEU A 168 8.25 8.12 -10.70
N THR A 169 8.24 8.04 -9.38
CA THR A 169 8.82 9.08 -8.50
C THR A 169 10.30 9.30 -8.82
N PHE A 170 11.07 8.23 -8.98
CA PHE A 170 12.49 8.33 -9.34
C PHE A 170 12.70 8.79 -10.78
N ARG A 171 11.85 8.37 -11.73
CA ARG A 171 11.92 8.83 -13.12
C ARG A 171 11.64 10.33 -13.25
N MET A 172 10.63 10.85 -12.56
CA MET A 172 10.28 12.27 -12.63
C MET A 172 11.34 13.19 -12.03
N ARG A 173 12.05 12.73 -10.98
CA ARG A 173 13.22 13.44 -10.46
C ARG A 173 14.31 13.62 -11.51
N ASN A 174 14.61 12.57 -12.26
CA ASN A 174 15.65 12.61 -13.28
C ASN A 174 15.31 13.57 -14.41
N LEU A 175 14.02 13.70 -14.76
CA LEU A 175 13.56 14.66 -15.77
C LEU A 175 13.71 16.11 -15.30
N GLY A 176 13.37 16.41 -14.04
CA GLY A 176 13.54 17.76 -13.48
C GLY A 176 15.01 18.18 -13.33
N ALA A 177 15.92 17.22 -13.16
CA ALA A 177 17.37 17.48 -13.17
C ALA A 177 17.91 17.74 -14.58
N ALA A 178 17.36 17.09 -15.61
CA ALA A 178 17.79 17.23 -17.00
C ALA A 178 17.37 18.55 -17.67
N THR A 179 16.33 19.23 -17.16
CA THR A 179 15.88 20.52 -17.69
C THR A 179 16.68 21.73 -17.18
N LEU A 180 17.61 21.53 -16.24
CA LEU A 180 18.43 22.58 -15.63
C LEU A 180 19.89 22.59 -16.12
N THR A 181 20.21 21.78 -17.14
CA THR A 181 21.51 21.73 -17.84
C THR A 181 21.31 22.02 -19.32
#